data_AF-A0A1I8BEX8-F1
#
_entry.id   AF-A0A1I8BEX8-F1
#
_cell.length_a   1.000
_cell.length_b   1.000
_cell.length_c   1.000
_cell.angle_alpha   90.00
_cell.angle_beta   90.00
_cell.angle_gamma   90.00
#
_symmetry.space_group_name_H-M   'P 1'
#
loop_
_entity.id
_entity.type
_entity.pdbx_description
1 polymer ?
#
loop_
_entity_poly.entity_id
_entity_poly.type
_entity_poly.pdbx_seq_one_letter_code
_entity_poly.pdbx_strand_id
1 'polypeptide(L)'
;MVILSDEQLEYAAKNSLWRPQLEKDACGVGFCASVKGISTHEILKAGRVMLERMAHRGACVGDNDSGDGAGIMTAIPDDLYREDIKKFDLLNLEMIFIYIFRTNNIDLPPLGQYATGILFLSTESYKQAKESFSDLARGCKLQVIAWRKLKVNSDHLGRESRKTEPLMRQVFVTSDFAADQKCFHQAVYLLRKQTTVRMMQQGINCYVVSLSATTIVYKAAMTMVPEAWEKDEDMNHEKRIFYRWAAMQMEPWDGPALLAFSDGRYVGAILDRNGLRPARYCVTADDHIYLASEVGIIDLPAENVVKRLLS
;
A
#
# COMPACT_ATOMS: atom_id res chain seq x y z
N MET A 1 -2.85 -6.72 22.62
CA MET A 1 -4.22 -6.20 22.83
C MET A 1 -4.22 -5.39 24.13
N VAL A 2 -4.39 -4.07 24.06
CA VAL A 2 -4.52 -3.25 25.27
C VAL A 2 -5.99 -3.26 25.66
N ILE A 3 -6.32 -3.90 26.78
CA ILE A 3 -7.68 -3.91 27.32
C ILE A 3 -7.73 -2.82 28.40
N LEU A 4 -8.56 -1.79 28.18
CA LEU A 4 -8.82 -0.76 29.17
C LEU A 4 -9.75 -1.30 30.27
N SER A 5 -9.58 -0.86 31.51
CA SER A 5 -10.56 -1.12 32.57
C SER A 5 -11.85 -0.32 32.36
N ASP A 6 -12.95 -0.70 33.00
CA ASP A 6 -14.23 0.02 32.92
C ASP A 6 -14.09 1.50 33.34
N GLU A 7 -13.27 1.78 34.36
CA GLU A 7 -12.96 3.17 34.79
C GLU A 7 -12.19 3.94 33.70
N GLN A 8 -11.25 3.28 33.01
CA GLN A 8 -10.50 3.90 31.91
C GLN A 8 -11.39 4.15 30.68
N LEU A 9 -12.34 3.25 30.40
CA LEU A 9 -13.35 3.43 29.35
C LEU A 9 -14.28 4.59 29.68
N GLU A 10 -14.79 4.67 30.91
CA GLU A 10 -15.60 5.81 31.33
C GLU A 10 -14.84 7.13 31.27
N TYR A 11 -13.58 7.14 31.70
CA TYR A 11 -12.72 8.31 31.63
C TYR A 11 -12.50 8.74 30.18
N ALA A 12 -12.21 7.79 29.28
CA ALA A 12 -12.04 8.07 27.86
C ALA A 12 -13.33 8.59 27.23
N ALA A 13 -14.50 8.03 27.56
CA ALA A 13 -15.79 8.49 27.03
C ALA A 13 -16.13 9.92 27.47
N LYS A 14 -15.73 10.32 28.69
CA LYS A 14 -15.99 11.65 29.24
C LYS A 14 -14.97 12.69 28.78
N ASN A 15 -13.70 12.31 28.60
CA ASN A 15 -12.58 13.24 28.44
C ASN A 15 -11.86 13.16 27.09
N SER A 16 -12.27 12.26 26.19
CA SER A 16 -11.68 12.13 24.86
C SER A 16 -12.73 12.24 23.76
N LEU A 17 -12.30 12.09 22.51
CA LEU A 17 -13.18 12.05 21.35
C LEU A 17 -13.88 10.69 21.16
N TRP A 18 -13.52 9.70 21.98
CA TRP A 18 -14.04 8.34 21.91
C TRP A 18 -15.50 8.29 22.40
N ARG A 19 -16.39 7.75 21.57
CA ARG A 19 -17.81 7.55 21.89
C ARG A 19 -18.19 6.09 21.65
N PRO A 20 -18.39 5.27 22.69
CA PRO A 20 -18.61 3.84 22.52
C PRO A 20 -19.78 3.48 21.61
N GLN A 21 -20.82 4.32 21.53
CA GLN A 21 -22.00 4.09 20.69
C GLN A 21 -21.73 4.25 19.18
N LEU A 22 -20.60 4.86 18.81
CA LEU A 22 -20.21 5.05 17.41
C LEU A 22 -19.17 4.01 16.94
N GLU A 23 -18.73 3.13 17.84
CA GLU A 23 -17.79 2.06 17.51
C GLU A 23 -18.48 0.90 16.81
N LYS A 24 -17.82 0.34 15.79
CA LYS A 24 -18.30 -0.82 15.02
C LYS A 24 -17.17 -1.79 14.75
N ASP A 25 -17.37 -3.07 15.02
CA ASP A 25 -16.39 -4.12 14.76
C ASP A 25 -16.24 -4.38 13.25
N ALA A 26 -15.17 -3.87 12.65
CA ALA A 26 -14.58 -4.40 11.40
C ALA A 26 -13.20 -3.79 11.15
N CYS A 27 -12.49 -4.29 10.13
CA CYS A 27 -11.09 -3.97 9.80
C CYS A 27 -10.78 -2.47 9.80
N GLY A 28 -9.66 -2.10 10.44
CA GLY A 28 -9.17 -0.73 10.48
C GLY A 28 -8.57 -0.29 9.15
N VAL A 29 -9.00 0.86 8.63
CA VAL A 29 -8.46 1.49 7.42
C VAL A 29 -8.22 2.96 7.71
N GLY A 30 -7.14 3.52 7.16
CA GLY A 30 -6.82 4.93 7.32
C GLY A 30 -5.69 5.41 6.41
N PHE A 31 -5.44 6.71 6.42
CA PHE A 31 -4.28 7.33 5.81
C PHE A 31 -3.75 8.49 6.66
N CYS A 32 -2.49 8.84 6.43
CA CYS A 32 -1.85 10.05 6.93
C CYS A 32 -1.15 10.73 5.74
N ALA A 33 -1.26 12.06 5.64
CA ALA A 33 -0.59 12.81 4.58
C ALA A 33 -0.28 14.25 5.01
N SER A 34 0.74 14.83 4.39
CA SER A 34 0.98 16.28 4.43
C SER A 34 0.08 16.97 3.40
N VAL A 35 -0.73 17.93 3.84
CA VAL A 35 -1.59 18.78 2.98
C VAL A 35 -0.76 19.60 2.01
N LYS A 36 0.46 20.00 2.40
CA LYS A 36 1.41 20.73 1.56
C LYS A 36 2.28 19.81 0.68
N GLY A 37 2.10 18.49 0.76
CA GLY A 37 2.88 17.53 -0.03
C GLY A 37 4.33 17.39 0.43
N ILE A 38 4.64 17.70 1.69
CA ILE A 38 6.00 17.56 2.23
C ILE A 38 6.24 16.11 2.63
N SER A 39 7.24 15.47 2.01
CA SER A 39 7.67 14.12 2.36
C SER A 39 8.47 14.11 3.65
N THR A 40 8.00 13.38 4.67
CA THR A 40 8.71 13.21 5.94
C THR A 40 8.63 11.77 6.43
N HIS A 41 9.63 11.34 7.18
CA HIS A 41 9.60 10.03 7.83
C HIS A 41 8.55 9.95 8.96
N GLU A 42 8.12 11.10 9.49
CA GLU A 42 7.05 11.18 10.49
C GLU A 42 5.71 10.65 9.97
N ILE A 43 5.40 10.84 8.68
CA ILE A 43 4.21 10.24 8.05
C ILE A 43 4.27 8.71 8.12
N LEU A 44 5.43 8.11 7.88
CA LEU A 44 5.60 6.66 7.96
C LEU A 44 5.50 6.15 9.41
N LYS A 45 6.11 6.87 10.37
CA LYS A 45 5.98 6.57 11.81
C LYS A 45 4.53 6.65 12.26
N ALA A 46 3.80 7.68 11.82
CA ALA A 46 2.38 7.82 12.07
C ALA A 46 1.59 6.63 11.52
N GLY A 47 1.82 6.26 10.25
CA GLY A 47 1.19 5.09 9.64
C GLY A 47 1.43 3.79 10.42
N ARG A 48 2.65 3.58 10.93
CA ARG A 48 2.96 2.44 11.82
C ARG A 48 2.13 2.47 13.11
N VAL A 49 2.11 3.62 13.80
CA VAL A 49 1.35 3.77 15.06
C VAL A 49 -0.14 3.55 14.83
N MET A 50 -0.69 4.08 13.73
CA MET A 50 -2.07 3.86 13.33
C MET A 50 -2.38 2.37 13.14
N LEU A 51 -1.51 1.63 12.43
CA LEU A 51 -1.69 0.19 12.24
C LEU A 51 -1.64 -0.59 13.56
N GLU A 52 -0.68 -0.28 14.44
CA GLU A 52 -0.56 -0.92 15.75
C GLU A 52 -1.80 -0.69 16.62
N ARG A 53 -2.35 0.53 16.58
CA ARG A 53 -3.55 0.88 17.34
C ARG A 53 -4.83 0.34 16.73
N MET A 54 -4.83 -0.09 15.47
CA MET A 54 -5.96 -0.77 14.84
C MET A 54 -5.87 -2.30 14.94
N ALA A 55 -4.84 -2.86 15.60
CA ALA A 55 -4.63 -4.30 15.70
C ALA A 55 -5.80 -5.05 16.37
N HIS A 56 -6.54 -4.40 17.29
CA HIS A 56 -7.74 -5.00 17.90
C HIS A 56 -8.90 -5.20 16.92
N ARG A 57 -8.85 -4.57 15.74
CA ARG A 57 -9.82 -4.76 14.65
C ARG A 57 -9.41 -5.84 13.67
N GLY A 58 -8.20 -6.39 13.80
CA GLY A 58 -7.72 -7.50 13.00
C GLY A 58 -8.17 -8.82 13.61
N ALA A 59 -8.48 -9.79 12.76
CA ALA A 59 -8.61 -11.18 13.18
C ALA A 59 -7.24 -11.86 13.15
N CYS A 60 -7.06 -12.79 14.08
CA CYS A 60 -5.91 -13.69 14.12
C CYS A 60 -6.36 -15.10 13.74
N VAL A 61 -5.48 -15.83 13.09
CA VAL A 61 -5.61 -17.27 12.84
C VAL A 61 -5.57 -18.00 14.19
N GLY A 62 -6.03 -19.27 14.21
CA GLY A 62 -6.13 -20.08 15.42
C GLY A 62 -4.81 -20.37 16.17
N ASP A 63 -3.66 -19.87 15.71
CA ASP A 63 -2.40 -19.85 16.46
C ASP A 63 -2.23 -18.62 17.37
N ASN A 64 -3.22 -17.70 17.37
CA ASN A 64 -3.24 -16.45 18.14
C ASN A 64 -2.04 -15.52 17.89
N ASP A 65 -1.32 -15.70 16.79
CA ASP A 65 -0.09 -14.95 16.46
C ASP A 65 -0.07 -14.52 14.99
N SER A 66 -0.53 -15.38 14.07
CA SER A 66 -0.68 -15.04 12.65
C SER A 66 -1.90 -14.15 12.45
N GLY A 67 -1.72 -12.94 11.92
CA GLY A 67 -2.81 -12.03 11.57
C GLY A 67 -3.34 -12.25 10.15
N ASP A 68 -4.60 -11.90 9.91
CA ASP A 68 -5.27 -12.06 8.61
C ASP A 68 -4.68 -11.17 7.50
N GLY A 69 -4.09 -10.04 7.87
CA GLY A 69 -3.42 -9.15 6.93
C GLY A 69 -3.19 -7.74 7.48
N ALA A 70 -2.08 -7.15 7.08
CA ALA A 70 -1.74 -5.75 7.37
C ALA A 70 -0.94 -5.19 6.20
N GLY A 71 -1.13 -3.91 5.89
CA GLY A 71 -0.39 -3.30 4.81
C GLY A 71 -0.35 -1.78 4.89
N ILE A 72 0.67 -1.24 4.24
CA ILE A 72 0.86 0.20 4.07
C ILE A 72 1.24 0.47 2.61
N MET A 73 0.60 1.47 2.04
CA MET A 73 0.96 2.04 0.75
C MET A 73 1.64 3.39 1.01
N THR A 74 2.78 3.61 0.38
CA THR A 74 3.55 4.86 0.53
C THR A 74 3.96 5.39 -0.84
N ALA A 75 4.41 6.64 -0.88
CA ALA A 75 5.27 7.10 -1.97
C ALA A 75 6.57 6.27 -2.00
N ILE A 76 7.25 6.24 -3.14
CA ILE A 76 8.54 5.57 -3.29
C ILE A 76 9.61 6.24 -2.39
N PRO A 77 10.23 5.51 -1.45
CA PRO A 77 11.33 6.04 -0.63
C PRO A 77 12.66 6.01 -1.43
N ASP A 78 12.82 6.98 -2.34
CA ASP A 78 13.92 7.05 -3.31
C ASP A 78 15.31 6.97 -2.66
N ASP A 79 15.55 7.77 -1.61
CA ASP A 79 16.83 7.81 -0.90
C ASP A 79 17.23 6.44 -0.34
N LEU A 80 16.28 5.74 0.28
CA LEU A 80 16.49 4.39 0.81
C LEU A 80 16.88 3.41 -0.31
N TYR A 81 16.22 3.49 -1.46
CA TYR A 81 16.47 2.58 -2.57
C TYR A 81 17.82 2.85 -3.24
N ARG A 82 18.18 4.11 -3.44
CA ARG A 82 19.50 4.51 -3.95
C ARG A 82 20.61 4.01 -3.04
N GLU A 83 20.47 4.18 -1.73
CA GLU A 83 21.44 3.68 -0.76
C GLU A 83 21.54 2.15 -0.76
N ASP A 84 20.40 1.45 -0.72
CA ASP A 84 20.40 -0.01 -0.66
C ASP A 84 20.94 -0.65 -1.94
N ILE A 85 20.61 -0.12 -3.12
CA ILE A 85 21.11 -0.65 -4.41
C ILE A 85 22.62 -0.48 -4.50
N LYS A 86 23.16 0.66 -4.09
CA LYS A 86 24.62 0.87 -4.00
C LYS A 86 25.31 -0.13 -3.07
N LYS A 87 24.66 -0.50 -1.96
CA LYS A 87 25.19 -1.50 -0.99
C LYS A 87 25.13 -2.94 -1.52
N PHE A 88 24.13 -3.29 -2.33
CA PHE A 88 23.96 -4.64 -2.89
C PHE A 88 25.04 -5.02 -3.92
N ASP A 89 25.65 -4.03 -4.58
CA ASP A 89 26.78 -4.20 -5.52
C ASP A 89 28.06 -4.73 -4.82
N LEU A 90 28.15 -4.62 -3.48
CA LEU A 90 29.36 -5.00 -2.72
C LEU A 90 29.32 -6.43 -2.14
N LEU A 91 28.16 -7.09 -2.06
CA LEU A 91 27.97 -8.30 -1.23
C LEU A 91 27.62 -9.59 -2.00
N ASN A 92 27.38 -9.55 -3.31
CA ASN A 92 27.12 -10.76 -4.13
C ASN A 92 28.31 -11.11 -5.03
N LEU A 93 29.49 -11.31 -4.43
CA LEU A 93 30.69 -11.79 -5.11
C LEU A 93 30.80 -13.32 -5.21
N GLU A 94 29.72 -14.07 -4.97
CA GLU A 94 29.72 -15.52 -5.20
C GLU A 94 28.80 -15.95 -6.35
N MET A 95 29.41 -16.73 -7.26
CA MET A 95 28.88 -17.41 -8.46
C MET A 95 28.88 -16.64 -9.80
N ILE A 96 30.08 -16.56 -10.39
CA ILE A 96 30.44 -17.14 -11.71
C ILE A 96 29.39 -16.96 -12.82
N PHE A 97 29.39 -15.79 -13.50
CA PHE A 97 29.28 -15.68 -14.98
C PHE A 97 29.46 -14.25 -15.56
N ILE A 98 29.91 -13.25 -14.78
CA ILE A 98 30.14 -11.88 -15.30
C ILE A 98 31.55 -11.44 -14.93
N TYR A 99 32.56 -11.95 -15.63
CA TYR A 99 33.94 -11.47 -15.50
C TYR A 99 34.34 -10.49 -16.64
N ILE A 100 33.36 -9.89 -17.35
CA ILE A 100 33.64 -8.97 -18.47
C ILE A 100 32.96 -7.59 -18.34
N PHE A 101 32.05 -7.37 -17.39
CA PHE A 101 31.55 -6.01 -17.11
C PHE A 101 31.88 -5.60 -15.67
N ARG A 102 32.93 -4.78 -15.58
CA ARG A 102 33.24 -3.81 -14.51
C ARG A 102 32.06 -3.51 -13.57
N THR A 103 32.36 -3.46 -12.28
CA THR A 103 31.68 -2.70 -11.21
C THR A 103 30.89 -1.51 -11.74
N ASN A 104 29.64 -1.71 -12.12
CA ASN A 104 28.75 -0.63 -12.51
C ASN A 104 27.91 -0.33 -11.29
N ASN A 105 28.35 0.68 -10.53
CA ASN A 105 27.57 1.36 -9.51
C ASN A 105 26.17 1.65 -10.09
N ILE A 106 25.20 0.78 -9.80
CA ILE A 106 23.87 0.87 -10.40
C ILE A 106 23.22 2.13 -9.83
N ASP A 107 23.14 3.18 -10.64
CA ASP A 107 22.42 4.38 -10.28
C ASP A 107 20.99 4.31 -10.80
N LEU A 108 20.05 4.65 -9.93
CA LEU A 108 18.65 4.74 -10.33
C LEU A 108 18.45 6.00 -11.18
N PRO A 109 17.62 5.95 -12.24
CA PRO A 109 17.15 7.15 -12.90
C PRO A 109 16.49 8.13 -11.90
N PRO A 110 16.27 9.40 -12.28
CA PRO A 110 15.49 10.34 -11.46
C PRO A 110 14.13 9.76 -11.06
N LEU A 111 13.62 10.15 -9.89
CA LEU A 111 12.29 9.72 -9.44
C LEU A 111 11.23 10.05 -10.51
N GLY A 112 10.33 9.10 -10.79
CA GLY A 112 9.38 9.17 -11.90
C GLY A 112 9.91 8.61 -13.22
N GLN A 113 11.23 8.50 -13.41
CA GLN A 113 11.84 7.86 -14.58
C GLN A 113 12.26 6.40 -14.34
N TYR A 114 12.01 5.90 -13.13
CA TYR A 114 12.02 4.46 -12.86
C TYR A 114 10.72 4.07 -12.17
N ALA A 115 10.33 2.82 -12.36
CA ALA A 115 9.26 2.19 -11.62
C ALA A 115 9.82 1.04 -10.79
N THR A 116 9.16 0.76 -9.68
CA THR A 116 9.53 -0.34 -8.81
C THR A 116 8.31 -1.06 -8.28
N GLY A 117 8.50 -2.32 -7.91
CA GLY A 117 7.42 -3.18 -7.48
C GLY A 117 7.92 -4.37 -6.68
N ILE A 118 7.10 -4.81 -5.73
CA ILE A 118 7.36 -6.02 -4.95
C ILE A 118 6.57 -7.18 -5.56
N LEU A 119 7.25 -8.27 -5.79
CA LEU A 119 6.71 -9.54 -6.26
C LEU A 119 6.86 -10.57 -5.14
N PHE A 120 5.79 -11.31 -4.91
CA PHE A 120 5.78 -12.52 -4.11
C PHE A 120 5.91 -13.70 -5.05
N LEU A 121 6.98 -14.47 -4.85
CA LEU A 121 7.36 -15.59 -5.70
C LEU A 121 7.49 -16.85 -4.86
N SER A 122 7.54 -18.00 -5.51
CA SER A 122 8.02 -19.24 -4.88
C SER A 122 9.53 -19.39 -5.07
N THR A 123 10.19 -20.11 -4.16
CA THR A 123 11.64 -20.35 -4.24
C THR A 123 12.00 -21.17 -5.49
N GLU A 124 11.14 -22.11 -5.86
CA GLU A 124 11.33 -23.02 -7.01
C GLU A 124 11.22 -22.27 -8.34
N SER A 125 10.26 -21.34 -8.43
CA SER A 125 9.97 -20.61 -9.67
C SER A 125 10.76 -19.31 -9.83
N TYR A 126 11.54 -18.90 -8.82
CA TYR A 126 12.23 -17.61 -8.81
C TYR A 126 13.10 -17.34 -10.05
N LYS A 127 13.91 -18.31 -10.49
CA LYS A 127 14.80 -18.13 -11.66
C LYS A 127 13.99 -17.90 -12.94
N GLN A 128 13.01 -18.77 -13.18
CA GLN A 128 12.10 -18.68 -14.32
C GLN A 128 11.27 -17.38 -14.27
N ALA A 129 10.84 -16.95 -13.08
CA ALA A 129 10.12 -15.71 -12.88
C ALA A 129 10.95 -14.48 -13.28
N LYS A 130 12.25 -14.45 -12.96
CA LYS A 130 13.13 -13.35 -13.38
C LYS A 130 13.28 -13.27 -14.90
N GLU A 131 13.48 -14.41 -15.55
CA GLU A 131 13.61 -14.50 -17.00
C GLU A 131 12.31 -14.06 -17.68
N SER A 132 11.19 -14.66 -17.30
CA SER A 132 9.86 -14.30 -17.80
C SER A 132 9.52 -12.82 -17.57
N PHE A 133 9.81 -12.28 -16.39
CA PHE A 133 9.59 -10.85 -16.11
C PHE A 133 10.42 -9.97 -17.04
N SER A 134 11.69 -10.34 -17.27
CA SER A 134 12.59 -9.59 -18.15
C SER A 134 12.12 -9.63 -19.61
N ASP A 135 11.58 -10.75 -20.06
CA ASP A 135 11.00 -10.90 -21.40
C ASP A 135 9.74 -10.06 -21.58
N LEU A 136 8.85 -10.07 -20.58
CA LEU A 136 7.64 -9.26 -20.58
C LEU A 136 7.97 -7.76 -20.51
N ALA A 137 8.97 -7.38 -19.72
CA ALA A 137 9.46 -6.01 -19.66
C ALA A 137 9.96 -5.55 -21.04
N ARG A 138 10.79 -6.36 -21.71
CA ARG A 138 11.25 -6.09 -23.08
C ARG A 138 10.09 -5.95 -24.06
N GLY A 139 9.08 -6.83 -23.96
CA GLY A 139 7.86 -6.75 -24.77
C GLY A 139 7.06 -5.45 -24.55
N CYS A 140 7.13 -4.88 -23.36
CA CYS A 140 6.55 -3.58 -23.01
C CYS A 140 7.49 -2.39 -23.29
N LYS A 141 8.63 -2.62 -23.95
CA LYS A 141 9.70 -1.62 -24.18
C LYS A 141 10.25 -1.02 -22.88
N LEU A 142 10.29 -1.83 -21.83
CA LEU A 142 10.90 -1.52 -20.54
C LEU A 142 12.18 -2.34 -20.36
N GLN A 143 13.10 -1.82 -19.59
CA GLN A 143 14.34 -2.48 -19.20
C GLN A 143 14.35 -2.71 -17.69
N VAL A 144 14.74 -3.91 -17.26
CA VAL A 144 15.02 -4.20 -15.85
C VAL A 144 16.38 -3.60 -15.48
N ILE A 145 16.42 -2.76 -14.45
CA ILE A 145 17.63 -2.17 -13.89
C ILE A 145 18.27 -3.13 -12.90
N ALA A 146 17.48 -3.56 -11.89
CA ALA A 146 17.97 -4.34 -10.78
C ALA A 146 16.87 -5.15 -10.10
N TRP A 147 17.30 -6.19 -9.39
CA TRP A 147 16.48 -6.94 -8.44
C TRP A 147 17.07 -6.77 -7.03
N ARG A 148 16.24 -6.38 -6.07
CA ARG A 148 16.59 -6.18 -4.67
C ARG A 148 15.89 -7.25 -3.81
N LYS A 149 16.66 -7.89 -2.93
CA LYS A 149 16.10 -8.72 -1.85
C LYS A 149 15.60 -7.80 -0.74
N LEU A 150 14.35 -7.97 -0.31
CA LEU A 150 13.81 -7.23 0.82
C LEU A 150 14.47 -7.72 2.12
N LYS A 151 14.77 -6.77 3.01
CA LYS A 151 15.16 -7.08 4.40
C LYS A 151 13.86 -7.34 5.16
N VAL A 152 13.69 -8.57 5.62
CA VAL A 152 12.54 -9.01 6.42
C VAL A 152 13.05 -9.71 7.68
N ASN A 153 12.27 -9.68 8.74
CA ASN A 153 12.54 -10.44 9.96
C ASN A 153 11.42 -11.47 10.14
N SER A 154 11.64 -12.67 9.62
CA SER A 154 10.67 -13.78 9.63
C SER A 154 10.49 -14.40 11.02
N ASP A 155 11.34 -14.07 12.00
CA ASP A 155 11.27 -14.59 13.37
C ASP A 155 10.02 -14.08 14.12
N HIS A 156 9.44 -12.96 13.67
CA HIS A 156 8.21 -12.39 14.21
C HIS A 156 6.92 -12.87 13.51
N LEU A 157 7.02 -13.75 12.51
CA LEU A 157 5.83 -14.34 11.90
C LEU A 157 5.27 -15.45 12.77
N GLY A 158 3.95 -15.43 12.96
CA GLY A 158 3.21 -16.56 13.50
C GLY A 158 3.41 -17.84 12.69
N ARG A 159 3.16 -18.99 13.33
CA ARG A 159 3.48 -20.31 12.77
C ARG A 159 2.78 -20.53 11.44
N GLU A 160 1.52 -20.13 11.31
CA GLU A 160 0.75 -20.32 10.08
C GLU A 160 1.19 -19.36 8.95
N SER A 161 1.42 -18.09 9.26
CA SER A 161 1.96 -17.13 8.28
C SER A 161 3.35 -17.53 7.78
N ARG A 162 4.21 -18.07 8.65
CA ARG A 162 5.58 -18.49 8.27
C ARG A 162 5.58 -19.63 7.25
N LYS A 163 4.62 -20.57 7.31
CA LYS A 163 4.51 -21.67 6.33
C LYS A 163 4.20 -21.19 4.92
N THR A 164 3.56 -20.04 4.79
CA THR A 164 3.10 -19.47 3.52
C THR A 164 3.88 -18.22 3.12
N GLU A 165 4.97 -17.91 3.82
CA GLU A 165 5.83 -16.76 3.55
C GLU A 165 6.40 -16.85 2.13
N PRO A 166 6.11 -15.87 1.25
CA PRO A 166 6.60 -15.90 -0.11
C PRO A 166 8.06 -15.43 -0.20
N LEU A 167 8.75 -15.85 -1.25
CA LEU A 167 10.01 -15.25 -1.63
C LEU A 167 9.75 -13.83 -2.16
N MET A 168 10.01 -12.82 -1.34
CA MET A 168 9.77 -11.42 -1.70
C MET A 168 10.95 -10.85 -2.48
N ARG A 169 10.69 -10.27 -3.64
CA ARG A 169 11.69 -9.59 -4.47
C ARG A 169 11.15 -8.27 -4.97
N GLN A 170 11.98 -7.24 -4.90
CA GLN A 170 11.68 -5.96 -5.49
C GLN A 170 12.41 -5.83 -6.82
N VAL A 171 11.72 -5.38 -7.85
CA VAL A 171 12.28 -5.12 -9.17
C VAL A 171 12.29 -3.62 -9.45
N PHE A 172 13.28 -3.16 -10.20
CA PHE A 172 13.39 -1.80 -10.70
C PHE A 172 13.42 -1.84 -12.22
N VAL A 173 12.58 -1.03 -12.86
CA VAL A 173 12.48 -0.94 -14.33
C VAL A 173 12.52 0.51 -14.79
N THR A 174 13.01 0.72 -16.01
CA THR A 174 13.02 2.04 -16.67
C THR A 174 12.78 1.86 -18.17
N SER A 175 12.84 2.95 -18.93
CA SER A 175 12.77 2.96 -20.39
C SER A 175 13.37 4.24 -20.94
N ASP A 176 13.76 4.22 -22.21
CA ASP A 176 14.23 5.40 -22.94
C ASP A 176 13.17 6.51 -22.99
N PHE A 177 11.88 6.15 -22.95
CA PHE A 177 10.77 7.11 -22.93
C PHE A 177 10.26 7.43 -21.51
N ALA A 178 10.99 7.08 -20.45
CA ALA A 178 10.53 7.28 -19.08
C ALA A 178 10.29 8.76 -18.69
N ALA A 179 10.86 9.70 -19.46
CA ALA A 179 10.55 11.13 -19.32
C ALA A 179 9.09 11.46 -19.68
N ASP A 180 8.46 10.72 -20.59
CA ASP A 180 7.02 10.79 -20.85
C ASP A 180 6.27 9.96 -19.80
N GLN A 181 5.90 10.63 -18.71
CA GLN A 181 5.22 10.02 -17.56
C GLN A 181 3.96 9.25 -17.95
N LYS A 182 3.18 9.74 -18.92
CA LYS A 182 1.93 9.09 -19.33
C LYS A 182 2.23 7.76 -20.03
N CYS A 183 3.11 7.78 -21.03
CA CYS A 183 3.51 6.58 -21.75
C CYS A 183 4.22 5.58 -20.81
N PHE A 184 5.07 6.08 -19.91
CA PHE A 184 5.78 5.26 -18.94
C PHE A 184 4.83 4.55 -17.96
N HIS A 185 3.90 5.28 -17.35
CA HIS A 185 2.90 4.69 -16.45
C HIS A 185 2.02 3.65 -17.16
N GLN A 186 1.63 3.90 -18.41
CA GLN A 186 0.86 2.93 -19.20
C GLN A 186 1.68 1.66 -19.48
N ALA A 187 2.94 1.78 -19.88
CA ALA A 187 3.82 0.64 -20.11
C ALA A 187 4.03 -0.18 -18.83
N VAL A 188 4.24 0.48 -17.69
CA VAL A 188 4.41 -0.17 -16.38
C VAL A 188 3.12 -0.87 -15.94
N TYR A 189 1.96 -0.27 -16.15
CA TYR A 189 0.66 -0.91 -15.90
C TYR A 189 0.45 -2.15 -16.76
N LEU A 190 0.78 -2.08 -18.06
CA LEU A 190 0.71 -3.21 -18.98
C LEU A 190 1.65 -4.32 -18.55
N LEU A 191 2.90 -4.00 -18.19
CA LEU A 191 3.85 -4.96 -17.64
C LEU A 191 3.26 -5.66 -16.42
N ARG A 192 2.72 -4.91 -15.45
CA ARG A 192 2.07 -5.49 -14.26
C ARG A 192 0.98 -6.49 -14.63
N LYS A 193 0.08 -6.11 -15.54
CA LYS A 193 -1.05 -6.95 -15.98
C LYS A 193 -0.57 -8.18 -16.74
N GLN A 194 0.40 -8.02 -17.64
CA GLN A 194 0.98 -9.11 -18.40
C GLN A 194 1.75 -10.08 -17.50
N THR A 195 2.53 -9.60 -16.53
CA THR A 195 3.21 -10.42 -15.53
C THR A 195 2.23 -11.35 -14.83
N THR A 196 1.13 -10.81 -14.26
CA THR A 196 0.13 -11.64 -13.57
C THR A 196 -0.47 -12.72 -14.47
N VAL A 197 -0.86 -12.37 -15.70
CA VAL A 197 -1.54 -13.31 -16.61
C VAL A 197 -0.57 -14.33 -17.20
N ARG A 198 0.59 -13.88 -17.70
CA ARG A 198 1.53 -14.71 -18.45
C ARG A 198 2.33 -15.63 -17.54
N MET A 199 2.72 -15.18 -16.36
CA MET A 199 3.40 -16.05 -15.39
C MET A 199 2.46 -17.18 -14.94
N MET A 200 1.18 -16.89 -14.71
CA MET A 200 0.19 -17.92 -14.42
C MET A 200 0.07 -18.95 -15.56
N GLN A 201 0.02 -18.50 -16.82
CA GLN A 201 0.01 -19.40 -17.99
C GLN A 201 1.27 -20.26 -18.11
N GLN A 202 2.40 -19.77 -17.62
CA GLN A 202 3.67 -20.49 -17.60
C GLN A 202 3.83 -21.41 -16.38
N GLY A 203 2.82 -21.48 -15.49
CA GLY A 203 2.89 -22.23 -14.23
C GLY A 203 3.77 -21.57 -13.16
N ILE A 204 4.14 -20.30 -13.34
CA ILE A 204 4.96 -19.54 -12.39
C ILE A 204 4.03 -18.91 -11.35
N ASN A 205 4.16 -19.31 -10.10
CA ASN A 205 3.43 -18.71 -8.99
C ASN A 205 4.04 -17.34 -8.63
N CYS A 206 3.39 -16.28 -9.11
CA CYS A 206 3.81 -14.91 -8.89
C CYS A 206 2.61 -14.02 -8.56
N TYR A 207 2.68 -13.35 -7.41
CA TYR A 207 1.75 -12.27 -7.05
C TYR A 207 2.48 -10.92 -7.08
N VAL A 208 2.04 -10.03 -7.97
CA VAL A 208 2.60 -8.67 -8.06
C VAL A 208 1.88 -7.79 -7.05
N VAL A 209 2.55 -7.48 -5.94
CA VAL A 209 2.00 -6.68 -4.83
C VAL A 209 1.78 -5.23 -5.27
N SER A 210 2.78 -4.67 -5.93
CA SER A 210 2.76 -3.34 -6.54
C SER A 210 3.78 -3.31 -7.68
N LEU A 211 3.58 -2.42 -8.65
CA LEU A 211 4.55 -2.06 -9.68
C LEU A 211 4.13 -0.70 -10.24
N SER A 212 4.85 0.35 -9.84
CA SER A 212 4.51 1.76 -10.11
C SER A 212 5.74 2.66 -10.06
N ALA A 213 5.64 3.84 -10.68
CA ALA A 213 6.66 4.90 -10.64
C ALA A 213 6.42 5.93 -9.52
N THR A 214 5.29 5.83 -8.81
CA THR A 214 4.89 6.81 -7.78
C THR A 214 4.69 6.19 -6.40
N THR A 215 4.18 4.96 -6.35
CA THR A 215 3.76 4.31 -5.11
C THR A 215 4.39 2.93 -4.94
N ILE A 216 4.52 2.50 -3.69
CA ILE A 216 4.93 1.15 -3.33
C ILE A 216 4.01 0.63 -2.22
N VAL A 217 3.68 -0.65 -2.29
CA VAL A 217 2.82 -1.31 -1.29
C VAL A 217 3.65 -2.37 -0.55
N TYR A 218 3.74 -2.21 0.75
CA TYR A 218 4.23 -3.23 1.69
C TYR A 218 3.01 -3.83 2.38
N LYS A 219 2.64 -5.05 2.04
CA LYS A 219 1.46 -5.69 2.65
C LYS A 219 1.62 -7.19 2.82
N ALA A 220 0.76 -7.72 3.68
CA ALA A 220 0.31 -9.08 3.74
C ALA A 220 -1.23 -9.08 3.57
N ALA A 221 -1.73 -9.77 2.53
CA ALA A 221 -3.14 -10.03 2.17
C ALA A 221 -4.11 -8.84 1.88
N MET A 222 -5.24 -9.16 1.21
CA MET A 222 -6.50 -8.41 0.91
C MET A 222 -6.73 -7.66 -0.45
N THR A 223 -8.04 -7.56 -0.79
CA THR A 223 -8.75 -7.24 -2.08
C THR A 223 -9.82 -6.12 -1.89
N MET A 224 -10.34 -5.49 -2.96
CA MET A 224 -10.95 -4.13 -3.04
C MET A 224 -12.48 -4.06 -3.34
N VAL A 225 -13.14 -2.90 -3.11
CA VAL A 225 -14.58 -2.58 -3.34
C VAL A 225 -14.76 -1.14 -3.93
N PRO A 226 -15.83 -0.79 -4.69
CA PRO A 226 -16.22 0.56 -5.12
C PRO A 226 -17.56 1.12 -4.53
N GLU A 227 -17.89 2.39 -4.81
CA GLU A 227 -18.97 3.21 -4.21
C GLU A 227 -20.36 3.09 -4.89
N ALA A 228 -21.46 3.43 -4.18
CA ALA A 228 -22.82 3.46 -4.71
C ALA A 228 -23.49 4.84 -4.63
N TRP A 229 -24.40 5.12 -5.58
CA TRP A 229 -24.70 6.50 -6.02
C TRP A 229 -26.17 6.76 -6.43
N GLU A 230 -27.02 5.74 -6.55
CA GLU A 230 -28.35 5.84 -7.19
C GLU A 230 -29.40 6.64 -6.39
N LYS A 231 -29.19 6.84 -5.08
CA LYS A 231 -30.16 7.45 -4.15
C LYS A 231 -29.66 8.72 -3.46
N ASP A 232 -28.50 9.21 -3.84
CA ASP A 232 -27.95 10.46 -3.30
C ASP A 232 -28.58 11.63 -4.05
N GLU A 233 -29.55 12.31 -3.42
CA GLU A 233 -30.28 13.46 -3.99
C GLU A 233 -29.39 14.72 -4.06
N ASP A 234 -28.37 14.82 -3.22
CA ASP A 234 -27.41 15.92 -3.13
C ASP A 234 -26.20 15.74 -4.08
N MET A 235 -26.10 14.58 -4.72
CA MET A 235 -25.02 14.28 -5.66
C MET A 235 -24.99 15.25 -6.84
N ASN A 236 -23.83 15.86 -7.05
CA ASN A 236 -23.58 16.72 -8.20
C ASN A 236 -24.03 16.04 -9.52
N HIS A 237 -24.71 16.79 -10.37
CA HIS A 237 -25.30 16.29 -11.62
C HIS A 237 -24.28 15.57 -12.53
N GLU A 238 -23.06 16.11 -12.66
CA GLU A 238 -21.99 15.49 -13.45
C GLU A 238 -21.51 14.17 -12.82
N LYS A 239 -21.40 14.13 -11.50
CA LYS A 239 -21.02 12.93 -10.72
C LYS A 239 -22.09 11.84 -10.87
N ARG A 240 -23.37 12.20 -10.82
CA ARG A 240 -24.51 11.27 -11.01
C ARG A 240 -24.55 10.69 -12.43
N ILE A 241 -24.29 11.51 -13.46
CA ILE A 241 -24.20 11.03 -14.85
C ILE A 241 -23.04 10.05 -15.03
N PHE A 242 -21.87 10.37 -14.48
CA PHE A 242 -20.71 9.48 -14.52
C PHE A 242 -21.02 8.11 -13.91
N TYR A 243 -21.62 8.08 -12.72
CA TYR A 243 -21.92 6.80 -12.10
C TYR A 243 -23.02 6.01 -12.81
N ARG A 244 -24.01 6.68 -13.43
CA ARG A 244 -25.02 6.01 -14.27
C ARG A 244 -24.41 5.29 -15.46
N TRP A 245 -23.42 5.91 -16.09
CA TRP A 245 -22.63 5.25 -17.12
C TRP A 245 -21.81 4.08 -16.55
N ALA A 246 -21.15 4.26 -15.40
CA ALA A 246 -20.32 3.22 -14.80
C ALA A 246 -21.10 1.97 -14.37
N ALA A 247 -22.31 2.14 -13.82
CA ALA A 247 -23.19 1.04 -13.40
C ALA A 247 -23.70 0.19 -14.58
N MET A 248 -23.70 0.73 -15.81
CA MET A 248 -23.99 -0.04 -17.02
C MET A 248 -22.81 -0.92 -17.46
N GLN A 249 -21.60 -0.71 -16.89
CA GLN A 249 -20.38 -1.42 -17.26
C GLN A 249 -19.90 -2.42 -16.19
N MET A 250 -20.30 -2.24 -14.93
CA MET A 250 -19.86 -3.08 -13.80
C MET A 250 -20.95 -3.08 -12.71
N GLU A 251 -21.37 -4.26 -12.23
CA GLU A 251 -22.33 -4.31 -11.13
C GLU A 251 -21.75 -3.74 -9.82
N PRO A 252 -22.56 -3.12 -8.94
CA PRO A 252 -22.10 -2.64 -7.65
C PRO A 252 -21.65 -3.80 -6.76
N TRP A 253 -20.49 -3.67 -6.13
CA TRP A 253 -20.07 -4.60 -5.09
C TRP A 253 -20.61 -4.08 -3.76
N ASP A 254 -21.69 -4.68 -3.28
CA ASP A 254 -22.39 -4.26 -2.06
C ASP A 254 -21.66 -4.73 -0.78
N GLY A 255 -21.70 -3.90 0.26
CA GLY A 255 -21.14 -4.23 1.57
C GLY A 255 -20.59 -3.00 2.32
N PRO A 256 -20.47 -3.06 3.66
CA PRO A 256 -19.82 -2.01 4.44
C PRO A 256 -18.37 -1.78 3.99
N ALA A 257 -18.00 -0.56 3.59
CA ALA A 257 -16.65 -0.25 3.13
C ALA A 257 -16.19 1.14 3.56
N LEU A 258 -14.94 1.21 4.02
CA LEU A 258 -14.15 2.45 4.06
C LEU A 258 -12.98 2.19 3.13
N LEU A 259 -12.89 2.96 2.05
CA LEU A 259 -11.84 2.85 1.05
C LEU A 259 -10.87 4.01 1.26
N ALA A 260 -9.62 3.71 1.61
CA ALA A 260 -8.52 4.65 1.48
C ALA A 260 -7.77 4.37 0.17
N PHE A 261 -7.52 5.38 -0.64
CA PHE A 261 -6.92 5.23 -1.95
C PHE A 261 -5.91 6.33 -2.25
N SER A 262 -4.98 6.04 -3.17
CA SER A 262 -4.06 7.02 -3.73
C SER A 262 -3.60 6.59 -5.12
N ASP A 263 -3.42 7.57 -6.02
CA ASP A 263 -2.77 7.40 -7.33
C ASP A 263 -1.31 7.91 -7.32
N GLY A 264 -0.80 8.31 -6.15
CA GLY A 264 0.50 8.95 -5.96
C GLY A 264 0.49 10.47 -6.10
N ARG A 265 -0.61 11.08 -6.55
CA ARG A 265 -0.83 12.54 -6.58
C ARG A 265 -1.89 12.97 -5.58
N TYR A 266 -2.99 12.23 -5.52
CA TYR A 266 -4.08 12.44 -4.58
C TYR A 266 -4.09 11.30 -3.56
N VAL A 267 -4.48 11.63 -2.34
CA VAL A 267 -4.87 10.68 -1.30
C VAL A 267 -6.27 11.03 -0.87
N GLY A 268 -7.11 10.02 -0.69
CA GLY A 268 -8.48 10.21 -0.29
C GLY A 268 -9.01 9.02 0.47
N ALA A 269 -10.15 9.23 1.11
CA ALA A 269 -10.98 8.14 1.56
C ALA A 269 -12.43 8.39 1.22
N ILE A 270 -13.16 7.30 1.01
CA ILE A 270 -14.58 7.33 0.71
C ILE A 270 -15.27 6.18 1.44
N LEU A 271 -16.47 6.46 1.93
CA LEU A 271 -17.32 5.47 2.56
C LEU A 271 -18.21 4.79 1.51
N ASP A 272 -18.70 3.60 1.86
CA ASP A 272 -19.83 3.01 1.16
C ASP A 272 -21.06 3.93 1.21
N ARG A 273 -22.00 3.70 0.30
CA ARG A 273 -23.23 4.50 0.13
C ARG A 273 -24.01 4.78 1.41
N ASN A 274 -23.95 3.88 2.38
CA ASN A 274 -24.76 3.94 3.59
C ASN A 274 -23.92 4.40 4.79
N GLY A 275 -22.63 4.74 4.60
CA GLY A 275 -21.74 5.12 5.67
C GLY A 275 -21.64 4.04 6.76
N LEU A 276 -21.69 2.76 6.37
CA LEU A 276 -21.81 1.68 7.35
C LEU A 276 -20.50 1.48 8.13
N ARG A 277 -19.38 1.97 7.60
CA ARG A 277 -18.09 2.00 8.29
C ARG A 277 -17.82 3.38 8.92
N PRO A 278 -17.22 3.43 10.12
CA PRO A 278 -16.80 4.70 10.70
C PRO A 278 -15.61 5.26 9.92
N ALA A 279 -15.56 6.58 9.75
CA ALA A 279 -14.39 7.32 9.29
C ALA A 279 -14.27 8.62 10.10
N ARG A 280 -13.08 8.88 10.62
CA ARG A 280 -12.78 10.02 11.49
C ARG A 280 -11.56 10.70 10.91
N TYR A 281 -11.57 12.02 10.82
CA TYR A 281 -10.39 12.75 10.41
C TYR A 281 -10.09 13.93 11.31
N CYS A 282 -8.81 14.25 11.42
CA CYS A 282 -8.32 15.49 11.98
C CYS A 282 -7.28 16.12 11.04
N VAL A 283 -7.24 17.45 11.07
CA VAL A 283 -6.20 18.26 10.42
C VAL A 283 -5.46 19.00 11.51
N THR A 284 -4.14 19.04 11.42
CA THR A 284 -3.27 19.69 12.39
C THR A 284 -2.69 21.01 11.86
N ALA A 285 -2.22 21.88 12.76
CA ALA A 285 -1.68 23.19 12.40
C ALA A 285 -0.33 23.08 11.64
N ASP A 286 0.37 21.96 11.79
CA ASP A 286 1.58 21.58 11.03
C ASP A 286 1.26 20.90 9.69
N ASP A 287 0.07 21.14 9.14
CA ASP A 287 -0.35 20.73 7.80
C ASP A 287 -0.43 19.21 7.57
N HIS A 288 -0.70 18.42 8.61
CA HIS A 288 -0.97 16.99 8.46
C HIS A 288 -2.48 16.72 8.53
N ILE A 289 -2.92 15.75 7.73
CA ILE A 289 -4.26 15.18 7.80
C ILE A 289 -4.13 13.70 8.16
N TYR A 290 -4.92 13.30 9.16
CA TYR A 290 -5.05 11.91 9.58
C TYR A 290 -6.49 11.50 9.41
N LEU A 291 -6.71 10.36 8.76
CA LEU A 291 -8.01 9.74 8.65
C LEU A 291 -7.91 8.27 9.06
N ALA A 292 -8.83 7.80 9.88
CA ALA A 292 -8.92 6.39 10.25
C ALA A 292 -10.35 5.98 10.59
N SER A 293 -10.56 4.68 10.74
CA SER A 293 -11.84 4.12 11.21
C SER A 293 -12.16 4.47 12.67
N GLU A 294 -11.19 4.97 13.44
CA GLU A 294 -11.34 5.31 14.86
C GLU A 294 -10.67 6.65 15.20
N VAL A 295 -11.02 7.18 16.38
CA VAL A 295 -10.27 8.23 17.06
C VAL A 295 -9.19 7.64 17.95
N GLY A 296 -8.18 8.42 18.34
CA GLY A 296 -7.10 7.94 19.23
C GLY A 296 -6.04 7.07 18.55
N ILE A 297 -6.12 6.91 17.22
CA ILE A 297 -5.14 6.20 16.37
C ILE A 297 -3.76 6.86 16.31
N ILE A 298 -3.62 8.09 16.79
CA ILE A 298 -2.33 8.78 16.92
C ILE A 298 -2.40 9.81 18.05
N ASP A 299 -1.28 10.03 18.73
CA ASP A 299 -1.17 11.06 19.77
C ASP A 299 -0.90 12.41 19.12
N LEU A 300 -1.88 13.31 19.22
CA LEU A 300 -1.77 14.68 18.72
C LEU A 300 -2.05 15.63 19.89
N PRO A 301 -1.19 16.64 20.11
CA PRO A 301 -1.47 17.71 21.07
C PRO A 301 -2.80 18.37 20.69
N ALA A 302 -3.70 18.55 21.67
CA ALA A 302 -5.04 19.07 21.41
C ALA A 302 -5.01 20.48 20.80
N GLU A 303 -4.05 21.29 21.24
CA GLU A 303 -3.76 22.63 20.73
C GLU A 303 -3.31 22.64 19.25
N ASN A 304 -2.80 21.52 18.74
CA ASN A 304 -2.34 21.41 17.36
C ASN A 304 -3.48 21.02 16.40
N VAL A 305 -4.67 20.64 16.88
CA VAL A 305 -5.78 20.20 16.01
C VAL A 305 -6.61 21.40 15.54
N VAL A 306 -6.55 21.71 14.24
CA VAL A 306 -7.27 22.85 13.63
C VAL A 306 -8.66 22.49 13.11
N LYS A 307 -8.88 21.25 12.69
CA LYS A 307 -10.19 20.78 12.19
C LYS A 307 -10.41 19.31 12.52
N ARG A 308 -11.66 18.91 12.77
CA ARG A 308 -12.06 17.51 13.01
C ARG A 308 -13.44 17.21 12.48
N LEU A 309 -13.67 15.96 12.06
CA LEU A 309 -15.00 15.41 11.76
C LEU A 309 -15.17 14.06 12.47
N LEU A 310 -16.29 13.94 13.19
CA LEU A 310 -16.71 12.74 13.90
C LEU A 310 -18.06 12.31 13.32
N SER A 311 -18.06 11.54 12.22
CA SER A 311 -19.28 11.07 11.54
C SER A 311 -19.62 9.62 11.86
#